data_AF-A0A8J2VXN5-F1
#
_entry.id   AF-A0A8J2VXN5-F1
#
_cell.length_a   1.000
_cell.length_b   1.000
_cell.length_c   1.000
_cell.angle_alpha   90.00
_cell.angle_beta   90.00
_cell.angle_gamma   90.00
#
_symmetry.space_group_name_H-M   'P 1'
#
loop_
_entity.id
_entity.type
_entity.pdbx_description
1 polymer ?
#
loop_
_entity_poly.entity_id
_entity_poly.type
_entity_poly.pdbx_seq_one_letter_code
_entity_poly.pdbx_strand_id
1 'polypeptide(L)'
;MYYITVVYCDYSGSGRSLQWIEDYVTRDVLPRHATRCSALSVTSGQTEVYRSESKEILRSAVGASDEDVVVIGASLNQFLRALRPENVVVFVSSRETERQLTPWKEFGAEIIKIPETKEGFIDLNNLEMRLQENTDNGKRMIGFFPAASKLTGVLADDVATTLLLHQYGAWSFWDYTLVAPTCAVDMNPTFLGVEDGMVKKDALFYNCEKFVGGIQGPYITVVKKHVFTNTSIYHDDVEVLAERISEYKCTEAVRAAIVMQIRDGVGLQNIADRQDHITKHH
;
A
#
# COMPACT_ATOMS: atom_id res chain seq x y z
N MET A 1 -17.86 11.82 -36.51
CA MET A 1 -17.24 11.02 -35.43
C MET A 1 -18.37 10.30 -34.71
N TYR A 2 -18.48 8.99 -34.88
CA TYR A 2 -19.52 8.20 -34.20
C TYR A 2 -19.11 8.00 -32.75
N TYR A 3 -19.90 8.50 -31.80
CA TYR A 3 -19.71 8.22 -30.38
C TYR A 3 -20.30 6.85 -30.08
N ILE A 4 -19.43 5.83 -30.00
CA ILE A 4 -19.81 4.54 -29.44
C ILE A 4 -19.86 4.72 -27.92
N THR A 5 -21.03 4.51 -27.32
CA THR A 5 -21.15 4.45 -25.87
C THR A 5 -20.55 3.13 -25.41
N VAL A 6 -19.40 3.19 -24.73
CA VAL A 6 -18.73 2.02 -24.16
C VAL A 6 -18.98 2.00 -22.66
N VAL A 7 -19.46 0.87 -22.14
CA VAL A 7 -19.54 0.63 -20.70
C VAL A 7 -18.16 0.20 -20.23
N TYR A 8 -17.59 0.96 -19.29
CA TYR A 8 -16.30 0.63 -18.70
C TYR A 8 -16.48 -0.42 -17.59
N CYS A 9 -15.90 -1.61 -17.79
CA CYS A 9 -16.02 -2.75 -16.88
C CYS A 9 -14.66 -3.22 -16.32
N ASP A 10 -13.58 -2.44 -16.50
CA ASP A 10 -12.21 -2.81 -16.09
C ASP A 10 -11.79 -2.17 -14.76
N TYR A 11 -12.74 -1.94 -13.84
CA TYR A 11 -12.46 -1.30 -12.54
C TYR A 11 -11.53 -2.14 -11.64
N SER A 12 -11.37 -3.44 -11.91
CA SER A 12 -10.35 -4.28 -11.27
C SER A 12 -8.94 -4.04 -11.84
N GLY A 13 -8.85 -3.66 -13.12
CA GLY A 13 -7.62 -3.34 -13.84
C GLY A 13 -7.15 -1.92 -13.59
N SER A 14 -8.03 -0.93 -13.63
CA SER A 14 -7.71 0.46 -13.34
C SER A 14 -8.95 1.28 -12.97
N GLY A 15 -8.77 2.31 -12.16
CA GLY A 15 -9.79 3.32 -11.94
C GLY A 15 -9.93 4.22 -13.18
N ARG A 16 -11.16 4.68 -13.43
CA ARG A 16 -11.42 5.66 -14.49
C ARG A 16 -11.05 7.06 -14.02
N SER A 17 -10.56 7.93 -14.91
CA SER A 17 -10.40 9.35 -14.59
C SER A 17 -11.76 10.00 -14.25
N LEU A 18 -11.70 11.01 -13.39
CA LEU A 18 -12.82 11.92 -13.15
C LEU A 18 -12.46 13.27 -13.75
N GLN A 19 -13.29 13.76 -14.67
CA GLN A 19 -12.99 14.96 -15.45
C GLN A 19 -12.60 16.16 -14.57
N TRP A 20 -13.31 16.37 -13.45
CA TRP A 20 -13.04 17.49 -12.56
C TRP A 20 -11.67 17.38 -11.85
N ILE A 21 -11.17 16.16 -11.59
CA ILE A 21 -9.82 15.97 -11.04
C ILE A 21 -8.78 16.38 -12.10
N GLU A 22 -8.99 15.97 -13.35
CA GLU A 22 -8.09 16.36 -14.45
C GLU A 22 -8.10 17.87 -14.68
N ASP A 23 -9.28 18.50 -14.61
CA ASP A 23 -9.44 19.95 -14.71
C ASP A 23 -8.71 20.66 -13.55
N TYR A 24 -8.85 20.18 -12.31
CA TYR A 24 -8.17 20.75 -11.15
C TYR A 24 -6.65 20.61 -11.24
N VAL A 25 -6.13 19.42 -11.58
CA VAL A 25 -4.69 19.21 -11.77
C VAL A 25 -4.15 20.13 -12.85
N THR A 26 -4.88 20.27 -13.97
CA THR A 26 -4.46 21.09 -15.11
C THR A 26 -4.49 22.59 -14.81
N ARG A 27 -5.53 23.07 -14.11
CA ARG A 27 -5.76 24.51 -13.91
C ARG A 27 -5.12 25.06 -12.65
N ASP A 28 -5.00 24.26 -11.60
CA ASP A 28 -4.61 24.75 -10.27
C ASP A 28 -3.28 24.21 -9.76
N VAL A 29 -2.95 22.95 -10.08
CA VAL A 29 -1.74 22.30 -9.58
C VAL A 29 -0.56 22.55 -10.51
N LEU A 30 -0.69 22.16 -11.79
CA LEU A 30 0.40 22.25 -12.77
C LEU A 30 0.96 23.66 -12.97
N PRO A 31 0.15 24.75 -13.05
CA PRO A 31 0.69 26.10 -13.24
C PRO A 31 1.52 26.60 -12.05
N ARG A 32 1.34 26.01 -10.86
CA ARG A 32 2.05 26.37 -9.62
C ARG A 32 3.17 25.39 -9.27
N HIS A 33 3.39 24.36 -10.09
CA HIS A 33 4.42 23.37 -9.85
C HIS A 33 5.82 23.92 -10.15
N ALA A 34 6.78 23.67 -9.26
CA ALA A 34 8.19 23.94 -9.50
C ALA A 34 9.08 22.86 -8.89
N THR A 35 10.29 22.74 -9.43
CA THR A 35 11.34 21.90 -8.83
C THR A 35 11.89 22.56 -7.56
N ARG A 36 12.40 21.75 -6.62
CA ARG A 36 12.93 22.20 -5.31
C ARG A 36 14.23 23.01 -5.40
N CYS A 37 14.71 23.33 -6.60
CA CYS A 37 16.01 23.98 -6.81
C CYS A 37 16.04 25.46 -6.38
N SER A 38 14.87 26.12 -6.30
CA SER A 38 14.72 27.51 -5.88
C SER A 38 13.82 27.63 -4.64
N ALA A 39 14.35 27.31 -3.46
CA ALA A 39 13.59 27.23 -2.19
C ALA A 39 12.78 28.49 -1.80
N LEU A 40 12.94 29.62 -2.50
CA LEU A 40 12.30 30.91 -2.21
C LEU A 40 11.27 31.36 -3.27
N SER A 41 10.96 30.54 -4.28
CA SER A 41 9.90 30.90 -5.23
C SER A 41 8.51 30.56 -4.70
N VAL A 42 7.50 31.37 -5.05
CA VAL A 42 6.09 31.12 -4.67
C VAL A 42 5.63 29.74 -5.13
N THR A 43 6.06 29.30 -6.32
CA THR A 43 5.71 27.99 -6.88
C THR A 43 6.40 26.83 -6.16
N SER A 44 7.65 27.01 -5.72
CA SER A 44 8.34 26.02 -4.87
C SER A 44 7.66 25.90 -3.50
N GLY A 45 7.28 27.02 -2.88
CA GLY A 45 6.53 27.01 -1.61
C GLY A 45 5.17 26.33 -1.75
N GLN A 46 4.41 26.65 -2.79
CA GLN A 46 3.12 26.02 -3.06
C GLN A 46 3.25 24.51 -3.33
N THR A 47 4.32 24.09 -4.03
CA THR A 47 4.60 22.68 -4.27
C THR A 47 4.84 21.93 -2.94
N GLU A 48 5.53 22.54 -1.98
CA GLU A 48 5.76 21.93 -0.67
C GLU A 48 4.46 21.82 0.13
N VAL A 49 3.61 22.85 0.11
CA VAL A 49 2.27 22.82 0.73
C VAL A 49 1.47 21.65 0.18
N TYR A 50 1.39 21.50 -1.15
CA TYR A 50 0.67 20.37 -1.75
C TYR A 50 1.21 19.01 -1.31
N ARG A 51 2.53 18.85 -1.19
CA ARG A 51 3.15 17.59 -0.73
C ARG A 51 2.81 17.31 0.72
N SER A 52 3.00 18.30 1.60
CA SER A 52 2.75 18.19 3.04
C SER A 52 1.28 17.90 3.32
N GLU A 53 0.35 18.68 2.75
CA GLU A 53 -1.09 18.45 2.92
C GLU A 53 -1.52 17.08 2.39
N SER A 54 -1.00 16.68 1.23
CA SER A 54 -1.32 15.37 0.65
C SER A 54 -0.84 14.23 1.55
N LYS A 55 0.36 14.34 2.13
CA LYS A 55 0.89 13.35 3.07
C LYS A 55 0.03 13.28 4.33
N GLU A 56 -0.36 14.40 4.93
CA GLU A 56 -1.21 14.41 6.13
C GLU A 56 -2.58 13.76 5.91
N ILE A 57 -3.19 14.02 4.76
CA ILE A 57 -4.44 13.36 4.35
C ILE A 57 -4.23 11.84 4.27
N LEU A 58 -3.16 11.39 3.61
CA LEU A 58 -2.86 9.97 3.46
C LEU A 58 -2.51 9.30 4.80
N ARG A 59 -1.74 9.98 5.67
CA ARG A 59 -1.39 9.53 7.03
C ARG A 59 -2.65 9.25 7.84
N SER A 60 -3.58 10.21 7.83
CA SER A 60 -4.85 10.10 8.56
C SER A 60 -5.72 8.96 8.02
N ALA A 61 -5.78 8.81 6.69
CA ALA A 61 -6.65 7.84 6.02
C ALA A 61 -6.22 6.37 6.16
N VAL A 62 -5.00 6.11 6.65
CA VAL A 62 -4.43 4.76 6.82
C VAL A 62 -4.11 4.43 8.28
N GLY A 63 -4.50 5.29 9.22
CA GLY A 63 -4.20 5.11 10.64
C GLY A 63 -2.71 5.19 10.96
N ALA A 64 -1.91 5.95 10.21
CA ALA A 64 -0.48 6.09 10.46
C ALA A 64 -0.20 6.83 11.79
N SER A 65 0.86 6.41 12.48
CA SER A 65 1.39 7.00 13.71
C SER A 65 2.71 7.74 13.45
N ASP A 66 3.28 8.37 14.47
CA ASP A 66 4.57 9.08 14.36
C ASP A 66 5.75 8.15 14.05
N GLU A 67 5.57 6.84 14.23
CA GLU A 67 6.55 5.80 13.90
C GLU A 67 6.45 5.29 12.46
N ASP A 68 5.44 5.78 11.72
CA ASP A 68 5.14 5.37 10.35
C ASP A 68 5.64 6.38 9.33
N VAL A 69 6.35 5.87 8.35
CA VAL A 69 6.85 6.59 7.19
C VAL A 69 5.83 6.41 6.05
N VAL A 70 5.17 7.49 5.64
CA VAL A 70 4.25 7.48 4.49
C VAL A 70 5.01 7.95 3.26
N VAL A 71 5.24 7.03 2.33
CA VAL A 71 6.02 7.23 1.12
C VAL A 71 5.09 7.26 -0.09
N ILE A 72 5.07 8.39 -0.78
CA ILE A 72 4.35 8.57 -2.05
C ILE A 72 5.31 8.21 -3.19
N GLY A 73 4.82 7.46 -4.17
CA GLY A 73 5.59 7.07 -5.36
C GLY A 73 6.60 5.95 -5.11
N ALA A 74 6.35 5.10 -4.11
CA ALA A 74 7.19 3.93 -3.83
C ALA A 74 6.41 2.65 -4.13
N SER A 75 6.70 2.04 -5.28
CA SER A 75 6.33 0.66 -5.58
C SER A 75 7.17 -0.32 -4.76
N LEU A 76 6.78 -1.59 -4.72
CA LEU A 76 7.56 -2.65 -4.06
C LEU A 76 9.03 -2.67 -4.54
N ASN A 77 9.31 -2.47 -5.83
CA ASN A 77 10.69 -2.47 -6.33
C ASN A 77 11.50 -1.28 -5.78
N GLN A 78 10.94 -0.07 -5.80
CA GLN A 78 11.59 1.12 -5.21
C GLN A 78 11.81 0.94 -3.70
N PHE A 79 10.82 0.41 -3.00
CA PHE A 79 10.92 0.07 -1.58
C PHE A 79 12.07 -0.91 -1.30
N LEU A 80 12.15 -2.02 -2.04
CA LEU A 80 13.21 -3.01 -1.84
C LEU A 80 14.60 -2.49 -2.24
N ARG A 81 14.71 -1.58 -3.22
CA ARG A 81 15.97 -0.89 -3.54
C ARG A 81 16.46 0.01 -2.41
N ALA A 82 15.53 0.62 -1.68
CA ALA A 82 15.84 1.43 -0.51
C ALA A 82 16.20 0.56 0.70
N LEU A 83 15.45 -0.53 0.93
CA LEU A 83 15.66 -1.45 2.05
C LEU A 83 16.93 -2.30 1.89
N ARG A 84 17.22 -2.75 0.66
CA ARG A 84 18.30 -3.68 0.32
C ARG A 84 18.31 -4.91 1.24
N PRO A 85 17.23 -5.70 1.26
CA PRO A 85 17.14 -6.85 2.14
C PRO A 85 18.24 -7.87 1.83
N GLU A 86 18.93 -8.35 2.86
CA GLU A 86 19.95 -9.41 2.77
C GLU A 86 19.52 -10.60 3.62
N ASN A 87 19.81 -11.82 3.14
CA ASN A 87 19.50 -13.06 3.85
C ASN A 87 18.03 -13.15 4.33
N VAL A 88 17.10 -13.02 3.39
CA VAL A 88 15.66 -12.95 3.69
C VAL A 88 14.92 -14.16 3.16
N VAL A 89 13.95 -14.64 3.94
CA VAL A 89 12.91 -15.57 3.48
C VAL A 89 11.56 -14.87 3.50
N VAL A 90 10.84 -14.96 2.39
CA VAL A 90 9.55 -14.28 2.19
C VAL A 90 8.46 -15.33 1.99
N PHE A 91 7.47 -15.30 2.89
CA PHE A 91 6.26 -16.09 2.80
C PHE A 91 5.23 -15.33 1.96
N VAL A 92 4.73 -15.95 0.90
CA VAL A 92 3.80 -15.32 -0.05
C VAL A 92 2.59 -16.21 -0.30
N SER A 93 1.50 -15.63 -0.81
CA SER A 93 0.36 -16.43 -1.26
C SER A 93 0.75 -17.38 -2.41
N SER A 94 0.11 -18.54 -2.48
CA SER A 94 0.42 -19.55 -3.52
C SER A 94 0.25 -19.06 -4.95
N ARG A 95 -0.60 -18.03 -5.16
CA ARG A 95 -1.02 -17.52 -6.47
C ARG A 95 -0.41 -16.17 -6.86
N GLU A 96 0.65 -15.73 -6.18
CA GLU A 96 1.37 -14.52 -6.60
C GLU A 96 1.94 -14.67 -8.02
N THR A 97 1.82 -13.60 -8.80
CA THR A 97 2.31 -13.55 -10.19
C THR A 97 3.83 -13.39 -10.22
N GLU A 98 4.46 -13.82 -11.32
CA GLU A 98 5.91 -13.63 -11.50
C GLU A 98 6.32 -12.16 -11.35
N ARG A 99 5.54 -11.21 -11.89
CA ARG A 99 5.79 -9.77 -11.73
C ARG A 99 5.95 -9.34 -10.26
N GLN A 100 5.17 -9.93 -9.35
CA GLN A 100 5.22 -9.59 -7.93
C GLN A 100 6.35 -10.30 -7.18
N LEU A 101 6.75 -11.48 -7.65
CA LEU A 101 7.85 -12.24 -7.07
C LEU A 101 9.21 -11.79 -7.60
N THR A 102 9.29 -11.25 -8.82
CA THR A 102 10.55 -10.81 -9.46
C THR A 102 11.35 -9.85 -8.57
N PRO A 103 10.78 -8.78 -7.97
CA PRO A 103 11.55 -7.90 -7.10
C PRO A 103 12.22 -8.64 -5.94
N TRP A 104 11.52 -9.57 -5.29
CA TRP A 104 12.07 -10.37 -4.20
C TRP A 104 13.21 -11.28 -4.69
N LYS A 105 13.03 -11.95 -5.84
CA LYS A 105 14.05 -12.82 -6.46
C LYS A 105 15.30 -12.03 -6.85
N GLU A 106 15.15 -10.80 -7.36
CA GLU A 106 16.26 -9.92 -7.74
C GLU A 106 17.15 -9.54 -6.55
N PHE A 107 16.59 -9.46 -5.35
CA PHE A 107 17.33 -9.28 -4.09
C PHE A 107 17.74 -10.60 -3.42
N GLY A 108 17.63 -11.74 -4.11
CA GLY A 108 18.09 -13.03 -3.61
C GLY A 108 17.25 -13.59 -2.45
N ALA A 109 16.01 -13.12 -2.27
CA ALA A 109 15.13 -13.65 -1.24
C ALA A 109 14.71 -15.09 -1.56
N GLU A 110 14.69 -15.94 -0.54
CA GLU A 110 14.05 -17.25 -0.63
C GLU A 110 12.53 -17.07 -0.57
N ILE A 111 11.80 -17.69 -1.49
CA ILE A 111 10.33 -17.54 -1.58
C ILE A 111 9.65 -18.82 -1.15
N ILE A 112 8.85 -18.74 -0.10
CA ILE A 112 8.04 -19.84 0.41
C ILE A 112 6.57 -19.54 0.15
N LYS A 113 5.93 -20.36 -0.67
CA LYS A 113 4.50 -20.23 -0.97
C LYS A 113 3.65 -20.89 0.13
N ILE A 114 2.66 -20.16 0.61
CA ILE A 114 1.63 -20.61 1.55
C ILE A 114 0.35 -20.91 0.76
N PRO A 115 -0.24 -22.11 0.89
CA PRO A 115 -1.47 -22.47 0.22
C PRO A 115 -2.66 -21.65 0.73
N GLU A 116 -3.71 -21.60 -0.08
CA GLU A 116 -5.02 -21.12 0.33
C GLU A 116 -5.88 -22.29 0.84
N THR A 117 -6.77 -22.05 1.80
CA THR A 117 -7.81 -23.01 2.19
C THR A 117 -8.84 -23.17 1.06
N LYS A 118 -9.77 -24.13 1.20
CA LYS A 118 -10.83 -24.33 0.20
C LYS A 118 -11.74 -23.10 0.05
N GLU A 119 -11.86 -22.32 1.10
CA GLU A 119 -12.65 -21.10 1.20
C GLU A 119 -11.89 -19.87 0.66
N GLY A 120 -10.61 -20.03 0.28
CA GLY A 120 -9.78 -18.97 -0.31
C GLY A 120 -9.02 -18.11 0.70
N PHE A 121 -8.97 -18.50 1.97
CA PHE A 121 -8.16 -17.82 3.00
C PHE A 121 -6.72 -18.32 2.99
N ILE A 122 -5.80 -17.56 3.59
CA ILE A 122 -4.42 -18.02 3.82
C ILE A 122 -4.46 -19.20 4.81
N ASP A 123 -3.81 -20.31 4.49
CA ASP A 123 -3.70 -21.45 5.40
C ASP A 123 -2.72 -21.13 6.54
N LEU A 124 -3.26 -20.63 7.66
CA LEU A 124 -2.48 -20.23 8.83
C LEU A 124 -1.75 -21.40 9.49
N ASN A 125 -2.28 -22.64 9.42
CA ASN A 125 -1.59 -23.81 9.95
C ASN A 125 -0.34 -24.11 9.11
N ASN A 126 -0.45 -23.99 7.79
CA ASN A 126 0.71 -24.14 6.91
C ASN A 126 1.72 -23.02 7.12
N LEU A 127 1.26 -21.77 7.25
CA LEU A 127 2.13 -20.63 7.56
C LEU A 127 2.91 -20.85 8.86
N GLU A 128 2.23 -21.25 9.94
CA GLU A 128 2.87 -21.52 11.23
C GLU A 128 3.95 -22.60 11.12
N MET A 129 3.65 -23.73 10.48
CA MET A 129 4.63 -24.80 10.23
C MET A 129 5.86 -24.28 9.47
N ARG A 130 5.65 -23.45 8.44
CA ARG A 130 6.75 -22.88 7.64
C ARG A 130 7.56 -21.83 8.39
N LEU A 131 6.93 -21.07 9.28
CA LEU A 131 7.61 -20.15 10.19
C LEU A 131 8.49 -20.91 11.18
N GLN A 132 7.96 -21.99 11.78
CA GLN A 132 8.71 -22.87 12.69
C GLN A 132 9.95 -23.46 12.01
N GLU A 133 9.81 -24.00 10.80
CA GLU A 133 10.92 -24.56 10.01
C GLU A 133 12.03 -23.53 9.68
N ASN A 134 11.69 -22.24 9.65
CA ASN A 134 12.61 -21.16 9.30
C ASN A 134 13.04 -20.31 10.51
N THR A 135 12.59 -20.66 11.71
CA THR A 135 13.05 -20.03 12.93
C THR A 135 14.52 -20.42 13.18
N ASP A 136 15.31 -19.53 13.79
CA ASP A 136 16.72 -19.74 14.15
C ASP A 136 17.72 -20.01 13.01
N ASN A 137 17.31 -19.89 11.74
CA ASN A 137 18.21 -20.06 10.59
C ASN A 137 19.03 -18.80 10.24
N GLY A 138 18.90 -17.73 11.03
CA GLY A 138 19.59 -16.44 10.85
C GLY A 138 19.04 -15.56 9.73
N LYS A 139 17.96 -15.97 9.04
CA LYS A 139 17.30 -15.17 8.00
C LYS A 139 16.28 -14.21 8.60
N ARG A 140 16.10 -13.06 7.96
CA ARG A 140 14.92 -12.23 8.24
C ARG A 140 13.70 -12.88 7.59
N MET A 141 12.72 -13.21 8.41
CA MET A 141 11.42 -13.69 7.96
C MET A 141 10.50 -12.52 7.63
N ILE A 142 9.82 -12.57 6.48
CA ILE A 142 8.84 -11.56 6.05
C ILE A 142 7.62 -12.29 5.49
N GLY A 143 6.42 -12.01 6.01
CA GLY A 143 5.17 -12.33 5.32
C GLY A 143 4.83 -11.20 4.35
N PHE A 144 4.57 -11.53 3.09
CA PHE A 144 4.07 -10.58 2.09
C PHE A 144 2.79 -11.12 1.44
N PHE A 145 1.65 -10.67 1.94
CA PHE A 145 0.33 -11.20 1.57
C PHE A 145 -0.59 -10.11 1.01
N PRO A 146 -1.46 -10.44 0.04
CA PRO A 146 -2.50 -9.53 -0.37
C PRO A 146 -3.61 -9.48 0.69
N ALA A 147 -4.19 -8.29 0.90
CA ALA A 147 -5.30 -8.10 1.83
C ALA A 147 -6.63 -8.73 1.35
N ALA A 148 -6.66 -9.26 0.12
CA ALA A 148 -7.72 -10.13 -0.38
C ALA A 148 -7.19 -11.11 -1.43
N SER A 149 -7.83 -12.27 -1.53
CA SER A 149 -7.51 -13.22 -2.59
C SER A 149 -7.84 -12.61 -3.95
N LYS A 150 -6.86 -12.65 -4.86
CA LYS A 150 -7.01 -12.15 -6.23
C LYS A 150 -7.95 -13.01 -7.09
N LEU A 151 -8.25 -14.22 -6.64
CA LEU A 151 -9.16 -15.12 -7.33
C LEU A 151 -10.59 -14.94 -6.85
N THR A 152 -10.81 -15.04 -5.53
CA THR A 152 -12.14 -15.10 -4.95
C THR A 152 -12.63 -13.74 -4.46
N GLY A 153 -11.73 -12.76 -4.28
CA GLY A 153 -12.04 -11.46 -3.68
C GLY A 153 -12.25 -11.51 -2.17
N VAL A 154 -12.12 -12.68 -1.54
CA VAL A 154 -12.28 -12.85 -0.09
C VAL A 154 -11.19 -12.08 0.63
N LEU A 155 -11.59 -11.25 1.61
CA LEU A 155 -10.68 -10.50 2.45
C LEU A 155 -9.81 -11.44 3.28
N ALA A 156 -8.51 -11.16 3.34
CA ALA A 156 -7.62 -11.86 4.25
C ALA A 156 -7.90 -11.44 5.70
N ASP A 157 -7.74 -12.37 6.63
CA ASP A 157 -7.67 -12.04 8.05
C ASP A 157 -6.27 -11.49 8.35
N ASP A 158 -6.09 -10.20 8.05
CA ASP A 158 -4.82 -9.50 8.18
C ASP A 158 -4.34 -9.41 9.63
N VAL A 159 -5.29 -9.33 10.56
CA VAL A 159 -5.03 -9.27 12.00
C VAL A 159 -4.47 -10.60 12.51
N ALA A 160 -5.15 -11.72 12.25
CA ALA A 160 -4.68 -13.03 12.69
C ALA A 160 -3.36 -13.42 12.01
N THR A 161 -3.22 -13.08 10.73
CA THR A 161 -1.98 -13.35 9.97
C THR A 161 -0.80 -12.52 10.51
N THR A 162 -0.98 -11.21 10.77
CA THR A 162 0.06 -10.37 11.37
C THR A 162 0.43 -10.86 12.77
N LEU A 163 -0.56 -11.20 13.60
CA LEU A 163 -0.32 -11.75 14.94
C LEU A 163 0.57 -12.99 14.88
N LEU A 164 0.25 -13.94 14.00
CA LEU A 164 1.04 -15.16 13.81
C LEU A 164 2.46 -14.83 13.31
N LEU A 165 2.63 -13.93 12.35
CA LEU A 165 3.96 -13.52 11.88
C LEU A 165 4.80 -12.94 13.03
N HIS A 166 4.22 -12.06 13.84
CA HIS A 166 4.91 -11.39 14.93
C HIS A 166 5.27 -12.35 16.08
N GLN A 167 4.44 -13.37 16.35
CA GLN A 167 4.78 -14.45 17.30
C GLN A 167 6.08 -15.19 16.95
N TYR A 168 6.46 -15.21 15.67
CA TYR A 168 7.71 -15.80 15.18
C TYR A 168 8.79 -14.76 14.86
N GLY A 169 8.58 -13.49 15.19
CA GLY A 169 9.53 -12.40 14.92
C GLY A 169 9.68 -12.04 13.43
N ALA A 170 8.74 -12.48 12.59
CA ALA A 170 8.67 -12.14 11.17
C ALA A 170 8.03 -10.76 10.96
N TRP A 171 8.43 -10.06 9.91
CA TRP A 171 7.77 -8.81 9.52
C TRP A 171 6.49 -9.06 8.73
N SER A 172 5.46 -8.24 8.97
CA SER A 172 4.16 -8.28 8.31
C SER A 172 4.02 -7.21 7.21
N PHE A 173 4.25 -7.61 5.96
CA PHE A 173 4.07 -6.76 4.78
C PHE A 173 2.77 -7.09 4.04
N TRP A 174 2.02 -6.06 3.65
CA TRP A 174 0.67 -6.24 3.10
C TRP A 174 0.45 -5.52 1.77
N ASP A 175 -0.10 -6.21 0.77
CA ASP A 175 -0.57 -5.61 -0.49
C ASP A 175 -2.08 -5.34 -0.42
N TYR A 176 -2.43 -4.08 -0.19
CA TYR A 176 -3.80 -3.57 -0.16
C TYR A 176 -4.29 -3.09 -1.53
N THR A 177 -3.52 -3.22 -2.60
CA THR A 177 -3.83 -2.63 -3.92
C THR A 177 -5.24 -2.98 -4.42
N LEU A 178 -5.71 -4.21 -4.18
CA LEU A 178 -7.03 -4.66 -4.63
C LEU A 178 -8.18 -4.05 -3.84
N VAL A 179 -7.98 -3.76 -2.54
CA VAL A 179 -9.06 -3.46 -1.60
C VAL A 179 -9.01 -2.05 -1.02
N ALA A 180 -7.87 -1.35 -1.10
CA ALA A 180 -7.75 0.02 -0.62
C ALA A 180 -8.81 1.00 -1.18
N PRO A 181 -9.35 0.83 -2.41
CA PRO A 181 -10.44 1.67 -2.90
C PRO A 181 -11.80 1.42 -2.23
N THR A 182 -11.99 0.29 -1.55
CA THR A 182 -13.32 -0.21 -1.12
C THR A 182 -13.36 -0.63 0.35
N CYS A 183 -12.22 -0.84 0.98
CA CYS A 183 -12.08 -1.33 2.35
C CYS A 183 -11.22 -0.39 3.17
N ALA A 184 -11.34 -0.51 4.49
CA ALA A 184 -10.49 0.21 5.43
C ALA A 184 -9.04 -0.26 5.26
N VAL A 185 -8.12 0.69 5.28
CA VAL A 185 -6.68 0.43 5.33
C VAL A 185 -6.24 0.92 6.70
N ASP A 186 -5.72 0.02 7.53
CA ASP A 186 -5.27 0.37 8.87
C ASP A 186 -3.87 -0.20 9.11
N MET A 187 -2.90 0.70 9.25
CA MET A 187 -1.51 0.40 9.59
C MET A 187 -1.35 0.01 11.07
N ASN A 188 -2.21 0.54 11.94
CA ASN A 188 -2.10 0.45 13.40
C ASN A 188 -3.40 -0.01 14.06
N PRO A 189 -3.98 -1.15 13.64
CA PRO A 189 -5.18 -1.63 14.29
C PRO A 189 -4.91 -1.96 15.76
N THR A 190 -5.94 -1.81 16.59
CA THR A 190 -5.90 -2.16 18.01
C THR A 190 -7.01 -3.14 18.32
N PHE A 191 -6.71 -4.15 19.14
CA PHE A 191 -7.65 -5.20 19.53
C PHE A 191 -7.59 -5.45 21.03
N LEU A 192 -8.76 -5.50 21.67
CA LEU A 192 -8.87 -5.82 23.09
C LEU A 192 -8.34 -7.23 23.35
N GLY A 193 -7.43 -7.35 24.31
CA GLY A 193 -6.81 -8.62 24.70
C GLY A 193 -5.61 -9.04 23.86
N VAL A 194 -5.18 -8.22 22.89
CA VAL A 194 -3.94 -8.40 22.14
C VAL A 194 -2.91 -7.37 22.60
N GLU A 195 -1.65 -7.78 22.79
CA GLU A 195 -0.56 -6.89 23.15
C GLU A 195 -0.34 -5.80 22.09
N ASP A 196 -0.04 -4.57 22.53
CA ASP A 196 0.19 -3.46 21.61
C ASP A 196 1.34 -3.77 20.64
N GLY A 197 1.15 -3.49 19.36
CA GLY A 197 2.14 -3.79 18.32
C GLY A 197 2.03 -5.17 17.68
N MET A 198 1.41 -6.16 18.33
CA MET A 198 1.34 -7.53 17.78
C MET A 198 0.48 -7.66 16.53
N VAL A 199 -0.42 -6.69 16.27
CA VAL A 199 -1.31 -6.64 15.10
C VAL A 199 -1.07 -5.42 14.22
N LYS A 200 -0.13 -4.55 14.61
CA LYS A 200 0.31 -3.41 13.78
C LYS A 200 1.10 -3.97 12.60
N LYS A 201 0.92 -3.40 11.41
CA LYS A 201 1.64 -3.87 10.22
C LYS A 201 3.04 -3.26 10.21
N ASP A 202 4.01 -3.97 9.62
CA ASP A 202 5.36 -3.43 9.44
C ASP A 202 5.48 -2.64 8.14
N ALA A 203 4.79 -3.10 7.10
CA ALA A 203 4.59 -2.32 5.88
C ALA A 203 3.25 -2.64 5.21
N LEU A 204 2.67 -1.66 4.53
CA LEU A 204 1.58 -1.89 3.59
C LEU A 204 1.75 -1.08 2.32
N PHE A 205 1.22 -1.60 1.23
CA PHE A 205 1.35 -1.07 -0.12
C PHE A 205 -0.02 -0.98 -0.76
N TYR A 206 -0.32 0.09 -1.49
CA TYR A 206 -1.47 0.14 -2.39
C TYR A 206 -1.20 1.06 -3.57
N ASN A 207 -1.89 0.83 -4.69
CA ASN A 207 -1.78 1.67 -5.88
C ASN A 207 -3.01 2.58 -6.03
N CYS A 208 -2.80 3.89 -6.05
CA CYS A 208 -3.86 4.86 -6.30
C CYS A 208 -4.49 4.70 -7.69
N GLU A 209 -3.82 4.07 -8.66
CA GLU A 209 -4.39 3.79 -9.98
C GLU A 209 -5.67 2.95 -9.94
N LYS A 210 -5.92 2.23 -8.85
CA LYS A 210 -7.12 1.40 -8.65
C LYS A 210 -8.32 2.18 -8.13
N PHE A 211 -8.12 3.43 -7.70
CA PHE A 211 -9.19 4.26 -7.16
C PHE A 211 -9.94 4.96 -8.29
N VAL A 212 -11.23 5.22 -8.09
CA VAL A 212 -12.00 6.08 -8.99
C VAL A 212 -11.36 7.48 -9.01
N GLY A 213 -11.01 7.98 -10.20
CA GLY A 213 -10.26 9.22 -10.39
C GLY A 213 -8.74 9.07 -10.33
N GLY A 214 -8.26 7.86 -10.02
CA GLY A 214 -6.88 7.61 -9.65
C GLY A 214 -5.95 7.17 -10.76
N ILE A 215 -6.41 7.00 -12.01
CA ILE A 215 -5.57 6.65 -13.16
C ILE A 215 -4.28 7.49 -13.19
N GLN A 216 -3.13 6.85 -13.47
CA GLN A 216 -1.78 7.46 -13.38
C GLN A 216 -1.39 7.93 -11.97
N GLY A 217 -2.12 7.52 -10.94
CA GLY A 217 -1.79 7.75 -9.55
C GLY A 217 -0.57 6.92 -9.09
N PRO A 218 0.10 7.36 -8.02
CA PRO A 218 1.29 6.69 -7.52
C PRO A 218 0.95 5.44 -6.70
N TYR A 219 1.97 4.61 -6.48
CA TYR A 219 1.96 3.69 -5.33
C TYR A 219 2.16 4.47 -4.03
N ILE A 220 1.45 4.06 -2.99
CA ILE A 220 1.67 4.49 -1.62
C ILE A 220 2.25 3.31 -0.85
N THR A 221 3.34 3.57 -0.13
CA THR A 221 3.91 2.65 0.86
C THR A 221 3.80 3.30 2.22
N VAL A 222 3.31 2.58 3.21
CA VAL A 222 3.37 2.98 4.62
C VAL A 222 4.23 1.93 5.33
N VAL A 223 5.26 2.37 6.05
CA VAL A 223 6.22 1.44 6.64
C VAL A 223 6.69 1.95 8.00
N LYS A 224 6.87 1.04 8.95
CA LYS A 224 7.47 1.36 10.25
C LYS A 224 8.92 1.77 10.07
N LYS A 225 9.35 2.86 10.71
CA LYS A 225 10.74 3.33 10.60
C LYS A 225 11.76 2.27 11.04
N HIS A 226 11.38 1.37 11.95
CA HIS A 226 12.25 0.30 12.46
C HIS A 226 12.68 -0.70 11.36
N VAL A 227 11.90 -0.84 10.27
CA VAL A 227 12.25 -1.69 9.12
C VAL A 227 13.56 -1.22 8.48
N PHE A 228 13.88 0.07 8.59
CA PHE A 228 15.08 0.66 8.05
C PHE A 228 16.23 0.83 9.05
N THR A 229 16.08 0.50 10.33
CA THR A 229 17.09 0.82 11.38
C THR A 229 18.50 0.33 11.06
N ASN A 230 18.63 -0.79 10.34
CA ASN A 230 19.93 -1.36 9.95
C ASN A 230 20.38 -0.97 8.54
N THR A 231 19.77 0.05 7.93
CA THR A 231 20.08 0.50 6.57
C THR A 231 20.83 1.83 6.59
N SER A 232 21.62 2.10 5.55
CA SER A 232 22.36 3.36 5.41
C SER A 232 21.46 4.59 5.21
N ILE A 233 20.20 4.38 4.82
CA ILE A 233 19.25 5.46 4.59
C ILE A 233 18.42 5.80 5.82
N TYR A 234 18.57 5.06 6.93
CA TYR A 234 17.83 5.32 8.17
C TYR A 234 17.95 6.77 8.63
N HIS A 235 16.87 7.26 9.19
CA HIS A 235 16.79 8.54 9.86
C HIS A 235 15.63 8.49 10.87
N ASP A 236 15.81 9.11 12.05
CA ASP A 236 14.76 9.11 13.10
C ASP A 236 13.54 9.93 12.69
N ASP A 237 13.76 11.01 11.93
CA ASP A 237 12.69 11.80 11.29
C ASP A 237 12.10 11.03 10.11
N VAL A 238 10.83 10.65 10.24
CA VAL A 238 10.07 9.90 9.24
C VAL A 238 9.89 10.67 7.93
N GLU A 239 9.86 12.00 7.94
CA GLU A 239 9.73 12.79 6.70
C GLU A 239 11.03 12.79 5.90
N VAL A 240 12.17 12.88 6.59
CA VAL A 240 13.49 12.74 5.95
C VAL A 240 13.65 11.35 5.36
N LEU A 241 13.23 10.31 6.08
CA LEU A 241 13.26 8.93 5.59
C LEU A 241 12.32 8.74 4.39
N ALA A 242 11.11 9.29 4.43
CA ALA A 242 10.18 9.25 3.31
C ALA A 242 10.78 9.88 2.05
N GLU A 243 11.41 11.05 2.17
CA GLU A 243 12.06 11.74 1.04
C GLU A 243 13.25 10.97 0.45
N ARG A 244 13.93 10.12 1.24
CA ARG A 244 15.02 9.25 0.75
C ARG A 244 14.51 8.05 -0.06
N ILE A 245 13.27 7.63 0.15
CA ILE A 245 12.63 6.49 -0.53
C ILE A 245 11.77 6.96 -1.72
N SER A 246 11.09 8.09 -1.56
CA SER A 246 10.10 8.63 -2.49
C SER A 246 10.67 9.05 -3.84
N GLU A 247 9.96 8.69 -4.90
CA GLU A 247 10.18 9.18 -6.26
C GLU A 247 8.83 9.58 -6.87
N TYR A 248 8.43 10.84 -6.73
CA TYR A 248 7.13 11.30 -7.22
C TYR A 248 7.10 12.78 -7.60
N LYS A 249 6.14 13.12 -8.47
CA LYS A 249 5.78 14.49 -8.85
C LYS A 249 4.68 15.02 -7.96
N CYS A 250 4.65 16.33 -7.73
CA CYS A 250 3.62 17.00 -6.92
C CYS A 250 2.18 16.62 -7.32
N THR A 251 1.91 16.48 -8.62
CA THR A 251 0.60 16.09 -9.14
C THR A 251 0.15 14.70 -8.70
N GLU A 252 1.10 13.78 -8.50
CA GLU A 252 0.81 12.41 -8.05
C GLU A 252 0.38 12.40 -6.58
N ALA A 253 1.02 13.21 -5.73
CA ALA A 253 0.60 13.37 -4.34
C ALA A 253 -0.79 14.00 -4.22
N VAL A 254 -1.04 15.08 -4.95
CA VAL A 254 -2.37 15.73 -4.95
C VAL A 254 -3.46 14.77 -5.42
N ARG A 255 -3.20 14.01 -6.49
CA ARG A 255 -4.14 12.99 -6.96
C ARG A 255 -4.39 11.91 -5.91
N ALA A 256 -3.32 11.38 -5.29
CA ALA A 256 -3.43 10.36 -4.25
C ALA A 256 -4.29 10.83 -3.07
N ALA A 257 -4.08 12.07 -2.61
CA ALA A 257 -4.88 12.66 -1.55
C ALA A 257 -6.36 12.82 -1.94
N ILE A 258 -6.63 13.35 -3.13
CA ILE A 258 -8.01 13.56 -3.61
C ILE A 258 -8.78 12.24 -3.70
N VAL A 259 -8.19 11.19 -4.30
CA VAL A 259 -8.92 9.92 -4.46
C VAL A 259 -9.18 9.23 -3.13
N MET A 260 -8.29 9.43 -2.16
CA MET A 260 -8.49 8.96 -0.79
C MET A 260 -9.66 9.70 -0.12
N GLN A 261 -9.68 11.03 -0.23
CA GLN A 261 -10.79 11.84 0.30
C GLN A 261 -12.13 11.52 -0.36
N ILE A 262 -12.15 11.23 -1.67
CA ILE A 262 -13.37 10.80 -2.35
C ILE A 262 -13.88 9.48 -1.78
N ARG A 263 -13.00 8.48 -1.65
CA ARG A 263 -13.35 7.19 -1.04
C ARG A 263 -13.95 7.40 0.35
N ASP A 264 -13.26 8.14 1.21
CA ASP A 264 -13.67 8.35 2.59
C ASP A 264 -14.93 9.21 2.70
N GLY A 265 -15.09 10.19 1.82
CA GLY A 265 -16.27 11.05 1.74
C GLY A 265 -17.51 10.34 1.21
N VAL A 266 -17.37 9.41 0.27
CA VAL A 266 -18.47 8.51 -0.15
C VAL A 266 -18.82 7.55 0.99
N GLY A 267 -17.80 7.08 1.72
CA GLY A 267 -17.93 6.17 2.85
C GLY A 267 -17.88 4.70 2.44
N LEU A 268 -17.06 3.92 3.14
CA LEU A 268 -16.79 2.52 2.83
C LEU A 268 -18.04 1.65 2.84
N GLN A 269 -18.98 1.88 3.77
CA GLN A 269 -20.24 1.15 3.83
C GLN A 269 -21.09 1.39 2.58
N ASN A 270 -21.19 2.65 2.13
CA ASN A 270 -21.96 2.99 0.93
C ASN A 270 -21.34 2.36 -0.33
N ILE A 271 -20.00 2.29 -0.40
CA ILE A 271 -19.28 1.62 -1.48
C ILE A 271 -19.62 0.12 -1.47
N ALA A 272 -19.51 -0.54 -0.32
CA ALA A 272 -19.81 -1.96 -0.15
C ALA A 272 -21.27 -2.28 -0.52
N ASP A 273 -22.24 -1.54 0.04
CA ASP A 273 -23.67 -1.72 -0.23
C ASP A 273 -23.98 -1.58 -1.73
N ARG A 274 -23.32 -0.63 -2.40
CA ARG A 274 -23.51 -0.41 -3.84
C ARG A 274 -22.91 -1.55 -4.67
N GLN A 275 -21.75 -2.06 -4.29
CA GLN A 275 -21.11 -3.21 -4.96
C GLN A 275 -21.95 -4.47 -4.80
N ASP A 276 -22.48 -4.70 -3.60
CA ASP A 276 -23.40 -5.80 -3.29
C ASP A 276 -24.66 -5.73 -4.14
N HIS A 277 -25.28 -4.54 -4.24
CA HIS A 277 -26.46 -4.32 -5.06
C HIS A 277 -26.19 -4.60 -6.55
N ILE A 278 -25.04 -4.18 -7.08
CA ILE A 278 -24.67 -4.44 -8.49
C ILE A 278 -24.46 -5.94 -8.72
N THR A 279 -23.75 -6.61 -7.81
CA THR A 279 -23.40 -8.03 -7.95
C THR A 279 -24.61 -8.96 -7.77
N LYS A 280 -25.57 -8.62 -6.89
CA LYS A 280 -26.79 -9.43 -6.64
C LYS A 280 -27.84 -9.32 -7.76
N HIS A 281 -27.72 -8.34 -8.66
CA HIS A 281 -28.67 -8.13 -9.77
C HIS A 281 -28.15 -8.61 -11.14
N HIS A 282 -27.10 -9.43 -11.14
CA HIS A 282 -26.60 -10.19 -12.27
C HIS A 282 -26.65 -11.68 -11.96
#